data_AF-F6VKM0-F1
#
_entry.id   AF-F6VKM0-F1
#
_cell.length_a   1.000
_cell.length_b   1.000
_cell.length_c   1.000
_cell.angle_alpha   90.00
_cell.angle_beta   90.00
_cell.angle_gamma   90.00
#
_symmetry.space_group_name_H-M   'P 1'
#
loop_
_entity.id
_entity.type
_entity.pdbx_description
1 polymer ?
#
loop_
_entity_poly.entity_id
_entity_poly.type
_entity_poly.pdbx_seq_one_letter_code
_entity_poly.pdbx_strand_id
1 'polypeptide(L)'
;RLPLETPAFREELDALKFLCRDLWAAMFQKHMDGLRTNHQFLAFTCGLLCGALHTLGFQSLVTASVASLPACKFQVVIQKS
;
A
#
# COMPACT_ATOMS: atom_id res chain seq x y z
N ARG A 1 -4.80 10.17 -20.86
CA ARG A 1 -4.18 10.88 -19.73
C ARG A 1 -5.23 10.94 -18.64
N LEU A 2 -5.10 10.18 -17.55
CA LEU A 2 -6.08 10.13 -16.46
C LEU A 2 -5.44 10.82 -15.23
N PRO A 3 -5.68 12.12 -14.99
CA PRO A 3 -4.97 12.88 -13.95
C PRO A 3 -5.80 13.11 -12.68
N LEU A 4 -7.00 12.53 -12.54
CA LEU A 4 -7.93 12.90 -11.48
C LEU A 4 -7.93 11.96 -10.25
N GLU A 5 -7.23 10.83 -10.33
CA GLU A 5 -7.32 9.77 -9.30
C GLU A 5 -6.17 9.86 -8.27
N THR A 6 -5.18 10.71 -8.54
CA THR A 6 -3.98 10.90 -7.71
C THR A 6 -4.19 11.53 -6.33
N PRO A 7 -5.15 12.46 -6.09
CA PRO A 7 -5.33 13.04 -4.76
C PRO A 7 -6.04 12.10 -3.78
N ALA A 8 -7.17 11.49 -4.18
CA ALA A 8 -7.93 10.56 -3.34
C ALA A 8 -7.09 9.32 -3.00
N PHE A 9 -6.40 8.76 -4.00
CA PHE A 9 -5.52 7.62 -3.81
C PHE A 9 -4.37 7.91 -2.84
N ARG A 10 -3.90 9.16 -2.76
CA ARG A 10 -2.83 9.57 -1.84
C ARG A 10 -3.29 9.63 -0.39
N GLU A 11 -4.52 10.09 -0.15
CA GLU A 11 -5.12 10.11 1.19
C GLU A 11 -5.43 8.69 1.68
N GLU A 12 -5.99 7.84 0.81
CA GLU A 12 -6.17 6.41 1.10
C GLU A 12 -4.83 5.74 1.42
N LEU A 13 -3.77 6.05 0.67
CA LEU A 13 -2.43 5.53 0.95
C LEU A 13 -1.89 5.97 2.31
N ASP A 14 -2.14 7.21 2.70
CA ASP A 14 -1.67 7.76 3.97
C ASP A 14 -2.43 7.13 5.14
N ALA A 15 -3.76 7.02 5.00
CA ALA A 15 -4.61 6.28 5.91
C ALA A 15 -4.17 4.81 6.01
N LEU A 16 -3.86 4.15 4.90
CA LEU A 16 -3.36 2.77 4.86
C LEU A 16 -2.01 2.63 5.56
N LYS A 17 -1.10 3.60 5.37
CA LYS A 17 0.20 3.61 6.06
C LYS A 17 0.02 3.76 7.57
N PHE A 18 -0.91 4.62 7.97
CA PHE A 18 -1.23 4.81 9.38
C PHE A 18 -1.86 3.55 9.97
N LEU A 19 -2.90 3.02 9.32
CA LEU A 19 -3.55 1.77 9.72
C LEU A 19 -2.54 0.64 9.80
N CYS A 20 -1.68 0.49 8.79
CA CYS A 20 -0.75 -0.61 8.73
C CYS A 20 0.37 -0.49 9.75
N ARG A 21 0.75 0.72 10.19
CA ARG A 21 1.67 0.90 11.35
C ARG A 21 1.00 0.45 12.64
N ASP A 22 -0.26 0.84 12.84
CA ASP A 22 -1.03 0.53 14.04
C ASP A 22 -1.39 -0.96 14.11
N LEU A 23 -1.88 -1.53 12.99
CA LEU A 23 -2.13 -2.96 12.82
C LEU A 23 -0.86 -3.77 13.01
N TRP A 24 0.26 -3.32 12.46
CA TRP A 24 1.53 -4.02 12.63
C TRP A 24 1.96 -4.05 14.09
N ALA A 25 1.89 -2.91 14.77
CA ALA A 25 2.18 -2.81 16.20
C ALA A 25 1.22 -3.69 17.02
N ALA A 26 -0.07 -3.73 16.68
CA ALA A 26 -1.05 -4.58 17.34
C ALA A 26 -0.83 -6.08 17.09
N MET A 27 -0.54 -6.48 15.85
CA MET A 27 -0.38 -7.87 15.43
C MET A 27 0.92 -8.50 15.92
N PHE A 28 2.01 -7.73 15.97
CA PHE A 28 3.35 -8.24 16.30
C PHE A 28 3.88 -7.76 17.65
N GLN A 29 3.17 -6.86 18.35
CA GLN A 29 3.60 -6.20 19.59
C GLN A 29 5.02 -5.61 19.50
N LYS A 30 5.47 -5.27 18.29
CA LYS A 30 6.84 -4.83 18.03
C LYS A 30 6.85 -3.59 17.16
N HIS A 31 7.79 -2.70 17.43
CA HIS A 31 8.04 -1.55 16.58
C HIS A 31 8.50 -2.01 15.19
N MET A 32 8.38 -1.14 14.18
CA MET A 32 8.80 -1.45 12.82
C MET A 32 10.34 -1.47 12.70
N ASP A 33 10.99 -2.48 13.28
CA ASP A 33 12.44 -2.60 13.29
C ASP A 33 12.93 -3.37 12.06
N GLY A 34 13.58 -2.68 11.11
CA GLY A 34 14.41 -3.30 10.07
C GLY A 34 13.72 -3.75 8.76
N LEU A 35 14.56 -4.05 7.75
CA LEU A 35 14.17 -4.40 6.37
C LEU A 35 13.14 -5.53 6.24
N ARG A 36 13.11 -6.49 7.17
CA ARG A 36 12.21 -7.67 7.09
C ARG A 36 10.73 -7.26 7.27
N THR A 37 10.51 -6.39 8.25
CA THR A 37 9.24 -5.77 8.62
C THR A 37 8.72 -4.87 7.49
N ASN A 38 9.63 -4.26 6.72
CA ASN A 38 9.29 -3.47 5.54
C ASN A 38 8.66 -4.34 4.46
N HIS A 39 9.24 -5.50 4.14
CA HIS A 39 8.70 -6.36 3.10
C HIS A 39 7.28 -6.88 3.44
N GLN A 40 7.05 -7.19 4.71
CA GLN A 40 5.74 -7.63 5.21
C GLN A 40 4.71 -6.50 5.21
N PHE A 41 5.10 -5.30 5.63
CA PHE A 41 4.25 -4.09 5.55
C PHE A 41 3.88 -3.73 4.11
N LEU A 42 4.84 -3.77 3.19
CA LEU A 42 4.60 -3.50 1.76
C LEU A 42 3.67 -4.53 1.14
N ALA A 43 3.82 -5.81 1.50
CA ALA A 43 2.92 -6.86 1.04
C ALA A 43 1.50 -6.66 1.56
N PHE A 44 1.34 -6.29 2.84
CA PHE A 44 0.04 -6.00 3.43
C PHE A 44 -0.64 -4.79 2.76
N THR A 45 0.08 -3.68 2.63
CA THR A 45 -0.43 -2.46 2.00
C THR A 45 -0.78 -2.67 0.53
N CYS A 46 0.03 -3.46 -0.20
CA CYS A 46 -0.27 -3.92 -1.55
C CYS A 46 -1.57 -4.74 -1.61
N GLY A 47 -1.74 -5.70 -0.70
CA GLY A 47 -2.94 -6.54 -0.63
C GLY A 47 -4.22 -5.74 -0.41
N LEU A 48 -4.19 -4.74 0.49
CA LEU A 48 -5.34 -3.88 0.74
C LEU A 48 -5.71 -3.04 -0.48
N LEU A 49 -4.72 -2.45 -1.15
CA LEU A 49 -4.93 -1.66 -2.37
C LEU A 49 -5.49 -2.52 -3.50
N CYS A 50 -4.95 -3.71 -3.71
CA CYS A 50 -5.48 -4.68 -4.65
C CYS A 50 -6.93 -5.06 -4.32
N GLY A 51 -7.24 -5.30 -3.04
CA GLY A 51 -8.60 -5.65 -2.60
C GLY A 51 -9.61 -4.52 -2.82
N ALA A 52 -9.24 -3.28 -2.52
CA ALA A 52 -10.06 -2.10 -2.76
C ALA A 52 -10.37 -1.93 -4.25
N LEU A 53 -9.34 -2.01 -5.11
CA LEU A 53 -9.48 -1.89 -6.56
C LEU A 53 -10.30 -3.05 -7.16
N HIS A 54 -10.12 -4.26 -6.64
CA HIS A 54 -10.93 -5.42 -7.05
C HIS A 54 -12.40 -5.25 -6.68
N THR A 55 -12.69 -4.69 -5.51
CA THR A 55 -14.07 -4.38 -5.08
C THR A 55 -14.73 -3.35 -5.99
N LEU A 56 -13.95 -2.43 -6.55
CA LEU A 56 -14.40 -1.46 -7.55
C LEU A 56 -14.53 -2.05 -8.97
N GLY A 57 -14.22 -3.34 -9.16
CA GLY A 57 -14.34 -4.04 -10.45
C GLY A 57 -13.11 -3.93 -11.35
N PHE A 58 -11.98 -3.42 -10.84
CA PHE A 58 -10.74 -3.30 -11.60
C PHE A 58 -9.77 -4.44 -11.26
N GLN A 59 -9.31 -5.18 -12.27
CA GLN A 59 -8.14 -6.04 -12.09
C GLN A 59 -6.89 -5.17 -12.05
N SER A 60 -6.32 -4.99 -10.85
CA SER A 60 -5.11 -4.19 -10.66
C SER A 60 -3.96 -5.03 -10.08
N LEU A 61 -2.75 -4.78 -10.57
CA LEU A 61 -1.51 -5.25 -9.98
C LEU A 61 -0.85 -4.10 -9.23
N VAL A 62 -0.72 -4.22 -7.92
CA VAL A 62 0.01 -3.26 -7.09
C VAL A 62 1.41 -3.80 -6.81
N THR A 63 2.43 -3.00 -7.09
CA THR A 63 3.84 -3.33 -6.79
C THR A 63 4.40 -2.26 -5.88
N ALA A 64 5.02 -2.64 -4.77
CA ALA A 64 5.57 -1.69 -3.81
C ALA A 64 7.10 -1.77 -3.79
N SER A 65 7.77 -0.63 -3.85
CA SER A 65 9.23 -0.53 -3.84
C SER A 65 9.68 0.49 -2.80
N VAL A 66 10.58 0.08 -1.91
CA VAL A 66 11.20 0.97 -0.90
C VAL A 66 12.56 1.38 -1.40
N ALA A 67 12.70 2.64 -1.78
CA ALA A 67 13.99 3.22 -2.13
C ALA A 67 14.77 3.63 -0.87
N SER A 68 14.10 4.28 0.09
CA SER A 68 14.69 4.70 1.37
C SER A 68 13.57 5.02 2.35
N LEU A 69 13.59 4.45 3.56
CA LEU A 69 12.61 4.81 4.59
C LEU A 69 12.69 6.31 4.93
N PRO A 70 11.55 6.99 5.18
CA PRO A 70 10.15 6.50 5.17
C PRO A 70 9.47 6.50 3.79
N ALA A 71 10.18 6.81 2.71
CA ALA A 71 9.63 6.95 1.37
C ALA A 71 9.53 5.60 0.62
N CYS A 72 8.30 5.16 0.38
CA CYS A 72 7.94 4.00 -0.43
C CYS A 72 7.15 4.45 -1.68
N LYS A 73 7.43 3.83 -2.82
CA LYS A 73 6.69 4.02 -4.07
C LYS A 73 5.79 2.81 -4.31
N PHE A 74 4.51 3.07 -4.51
CA PHE A 74 3.53 2.09 -4.92
C PHE A 74 3.19 2.34 -6.37
N GLN A 75 3.37 1.34 -7.22
CA GLN A 75 3.02 1.36 -8.61
C GLN A 75 1.77 0.51 -8.80
N VAL A 76 0.65 1.14 -9.13
CA VAL A 76 -0.60 0.46 -9.45
C VAL A 76 -0.72 0.37 -10.95
N VAL A 77 -0.83 -0.85 -11.46
CA VAL A 77 -1.06 -1.14 -12.87
C VAL A 77 -2.47 -1.70 -13.00
N ILE A 78 -3.38 -0.90 -13.54
CA ILE A 78 -4.75 -1.34 -13.82
C ILE A 78 -4.74 -2.09 -15.16
N GLN A 79 -5.04 -3.38 -15.13
CA GLN A 79 -5.29 -4.20 -16.31
C GLN A 79 -6.74 -3.93 -16.73
N LYS A 80 -6.91 -3.10 -17.76
CA LYS A 80 -8.22 -2.86 -18.37
C LYS A 80 -8.51 -4.04 -19.31
N SER A 81 -9.54 -4.82 -19.01
CA SER A 81 -10.10 -5.83 -19.94
C SER A 81 -10.90 -5.18 -21.05
#